data_AF-A0A382IA65-F1
#
_entry.id   AF-A0A382IA65-F1
#
_cell.length_a   1.000
_cell.length_b   1.000
_cell.length_c   1.000
_cell.angle_alpha   90.00
_cell.angle_beta   90.00
_cell.angle_gamma   90.00
#
_symmetry.space_group_name_H-M   'P 1'
#
loop_
_entity.id
_entity.type
_entity.pdbx_description
1 polymer ?
#
loop_
_entity_poly.entity_id
_entity_poly.type
_entity_poly.pdbx_seq_one_letter_code
_entity_poly.pdbx_strand_id
1 'polypeptide(L)'
;MKNEIGRKLTSLTLMTIMFAGGLTIAAPTMFPDTDAQASQKLFVSTTTLQGNAILEIKVSDSSLSALDQALSAPFVTVNGAQAPVMVQAVDGNWYAYVADLSQVVAAE
;
A
#
# COMPACT_ATOMS: atom_id res chain seq x y z
N MET A 1 -18.44 16.05 -57.33
CA MET A 1 -19.15 15.04 -56.51
C MET A 1 -18.26 13.88 -56.05
N LYS A 2 -17.49 13.16 -56.90
CA LYS A 2 -16.62 12.05 -56.45
C LYS A 2 -15.43 12.48 -55.55
N ASN A 3 -14.85 13.66 -55.81
CA ASN A 3 -13.70 14.17 -55.05
C ASN A 3 -14.07 14.75 -53.67
N GLU A 4 -15.38 14.93 -53.41
CA GLU A 4 -15.88 15.43 -52.13
C GLU A 4 -16.23 14.28 -51.17
N ILE A 5 -16.61 13.12 -51.70
CA ILE A 5 -16.89 11.92 -50.90
C ILE A 5 -15.62 11.43 -50.20
N GLY A 6 -14.48 11.36 -50.89
CA GLY A 6 -13.21 10.97 -50.29
C GLY A 6 -12.73 11.94 -49.20
N ARG A 7 -12.93 13.26 -49.41
CA ARG A 7 -12.61 14.31 -48.43
C ARG A 7 -13.53 14.27 -47.21
N LYS A 8 -14.83 14.04 -47.41
CA LYS A 8 -15.80 13.88 -46.32
C LYS A 8 -15.53 12.61 -45.51
N LEU A 9 -15.15 11.51 -46.16
CA LEU A 9 -14.82 10.26 -45.50
C LEU A 9 -13.53 10.38 -44.67
N THR A 10 -12.46 10.97 -45.23
CA THR A 10 -11.21 11.22 -44.47
C THR A 10 -11.41 12.22 -43.33
N SER A 11 -12.21 13.26 -43.54
CA SER A 11 -12.60 14.19 -42.47
C SER A 11 -13.44 13.52 -41.38
N LEU A 12 -14.34 12.62 -41.75
CA LEU A 12 -15.18 11.88 -40.79
C LEU A 12 -14.36 10.87 -40.00
N THR A 13 -13.42 10.17 -40.64
CA THR A 13 -12.48 9.28 -39.97
C THR A 13 -11.60 10.05 -38.99
N LEU A 14 -11.06 11.21 -39.39
CA LEU A 14 -10.27 12.07 -38.50
C LEU A 14 -11.09 12.62 -37.32
N MET A 15 -12.33 13.05 -37.54
CA MET A 15 -13.23 13.49 -36.48
C MET A 15 -13.58 12.35 -35.52
N THR A 16 -13.82 11.15 -36.06
CA THR A 16 -14.09 9.94 -35.26
C THR A 16 -12.86 9.54 -34.44
N ILE A 17 -11.65 9.67 -34.98
CA ILE A 17 -10.39 9.42 -34.25
C ILE A 17 -10.18 10.47 -33.15
N MET A 18 -10.45 11.76 -33.41
CA MET A 18 -10.34 12.80 -32.39
C MET A 18 -11.38 12.63 -31.26
N PHE A 19 -12.60 12.20 -31.60
CA PHE A 19 -13.64 11.89 -30.61
C PHE A 19 -13.31 10.62 -29.81
N ALA A 20 -12.86 9.55 -30.47
CA ALA A 20 -12.44 8.32 -29.80
C ALA A 20 -11.16 8.52 -28.96
N GLY A 21 -10.17 9.24 -29.47
CA GLY A 21 -8.93 9.57 -28.76
C GLY A 21 -9.15 10.50 -27.56
N GLY A 22 -10.15 11.38 -27.62
CA GLY A 22 -10.56 12.26 -26.51
C GLY A 22 -11.45 11.58 -25.46
N LEU A 23 -12.28 10.61 -25.86
CA LEU A 23 -13.14 9.84 -24.95
C LEU A 23 -12.45 8.64 -24.29
N THR A 24 -11.31 8.18 -24.81
CA THR A 24 -10.56 7.06 -24.20
C THR A 24 -9.90 7.46 -22.87
N ILE A 25 -9.83 8.75 -22.51
CA ILE A 25 -9.35 9.24 -21.20
C ILE A 25 -10.50 9.79 -20.34
N ALA A 26 -11.73 9.33 -20.56
CA ALA A 26 -12.88 9.71 -19.73
C ALA A 26 -13.81 8.52 -19.40
N ALA A 27 -13.30 7.29 -19.46
CA ALA A 27 -13.93 6.12 -18.86
C ALA A 27 -13.22 5.82 -17.53
N PRO A 28 -13.82 6.17 -16.37
CA PRO A 28 -13.27 5.86 -15.04
C PRO A 28 -13.22 4.36 -14.73
N THR A 29 -13.60 3.49 -15.67
CA THR A 29 -13.94 2.08 -15.44
C THR A 29 -13.03 1.09 -16.17
N MET A 30 -11.93 1.55 -16.79
CA MET A 30 -10.95 0.68 -17.43
C MET A 30 -9.49 1.08 -17.18
N PHE A 31 -9.25 1.84 -16.10
CA PHE A 31 -8.04 1.53 -15.38
C PHE A 31 -8.19 0.05 -15.00
N PRO A 32 -7.21 -0.82 -15.26
CA PRO A 32 -7.17 -2.04 -14.48
C PRO A 32 -7.32 -1.55 -13.05
N ASP A 33 -8.36 -2.04 -12.38
CA ASP A 33 -8.28 -2.29 -10.95
C ASP A 33 -7.05 -3.18 -10.82
N THR A 34 -5.89 -2.53 -10.86
CA THR A 34 -4.76 -3.04 -10.16
C THR A 34 -5.33 -2.96 -8.77
N ASP A 35 -5.84 -4.09 -8.31
CA ASP A 35 -5.96 -4.47 -6.92
C ASP A 35 -4.54 -4.39 -6.30
N ALA A 36 -3.91 -3.23 -6.39
CA ALA A 36 -3.41 -2.54 -5.24
C ALA A 36 -4.62 -2.11 -4.38
N GLN A 37 -5.46 -3.07 -3.97
CA GLN A 37 -5.44 -3.40 -2.55
C GLN A 37 -3.97 -3.54 -2.17
N ALA A 38 -3.33 -2.39 -1.97
CA ALA A 38 -2.21 -2.23 -1.08
C ALA A 38 -2.76 -2.75 0.22
N SER A 39 -2.69 -4.08 0.38
CA SER A 39 -2.82 -4.76 1.64
C SER A 39 -2.02 -3.87 2.56
N GLN A 40 -2.70 -3.24 3.53
CA GLN A 40 -2.15 -2.25 4.47
C GLN A 40 -1.16 -2.95 5.42
N LYS A 41 -0.18 -3.61 4.82
CA LYS A 41 0.77 -4.52 5.42
C LYS A 41 2.05 -3.70 5.52
N LEU A 42 2.37 -3.34 6.75
CA LEU A 42 3.66 -2.76 7.06
C LEU A 42 4.70 -3.89 7.03
N PHE A 43 5.71 -3.73 6.19
CA PHE A 43 6.85 -4.63 6.10
C PHE A 43 8.07 -3.96 6.69
N VAL A 44 8.68 -4.60 7.70
CA VAL A 44 9.94 -4.14 8.28
C VAL A 44 11.01 -5.18 7.96
N SER A 45 12.10 -4.75 7.35
CA SER A 45 13.23 -5.62 7.04
C SER A 45 14.52 -5.03 7.57
N THR A 46 15.36 -5.91 8.13
CA THR A 46 16.72 -5.57 8.55
C THR A 46 17.61 -6.79 8.37
N THR A 47 18.81 -6.56 7.85
CA THR A 47 19.82 -7.62 7.66
C THR A 47 20.52 -7.97 8.97
N THR A 48 20.66 -7.02 9.89
CA THR A 48 21.31 -7.22 11.19
C THR A 48 20.74 -6.24 12.21
N LEU A 49 20.38 -6.71 13.40
CA LEU A 49 20.26 -5.88 14.59
C LEU A 49 21.61 -5.94 15.31
N GLN A 50 22.43 -4.90 15.16
CA GLN A 50 23.80 -4.92 15.67
C GLN A 50 23.83 -4.77 17.19
N GLY A 51 24.55 -5.68 17.87
CA GLY A 51 24.72 -5.67 19.32
C GLY A 51 23.41 -5.90 20.08
N ASN A 52 23.30 -5.32 21.28
CA ASN A 52 22.11 -5.41 22.14
C ASN A 52 20.99 -4.43 21.71
N ALA A 53 20.82 -4.25 20.39
CA ALA A 53 19.83 -3.33 19.84
C ALA A 53 18.41 -3.94 19.88
N ILE A 54 17.43 -3.07 20.12
CA ILE A 54 16.00 -3.41 20.06
C ILE A 54 15.37 -2.57 18.96
N LEU A 55 14.66 -3.24 18.05
CA LEU A 55 13.84 -2.61 17.03
C LEU A 55 12.46 -2.32 17.62
N GLU A 56 12.12 -1.03 17.73
CA GLU A 56 10.76 -0.59 18.01
C GLU A 56 9.99 -0.42 16.69
N ILE A 57 8.79 -1.01 16.65
CA ILE A 57 7.85 -0.83 15.55
C ILE A 57 6.64 -0.08 16.10
N LYS A 58 6.45 1.14 15.62
CA LYS A 58 5.30 1.99 15.95
C LYS A 58 4.36 2.09 14.74
N VAL A 59 3.08 1.77 14.94
CA VAL A 59 2.02 1.98 13.95
C VAL A 59 1.08 3.06 14.45
N SER A 60 1.05 4.17 13.72
CA SER A 60 0.14 5.31 13.94
C SER A 60 -0.88 5.35 12.81
N ASP A 61 -2.02 4.72 13.04
CA ASP A 61 -3.13 4.70 12.09
C ASP A 61 -4.38 5.25 12.78
N SER A 62 -4.97 6.31 12.22
CA SER A 62 -6.16 6.96 12.77
C SER A 62 -7.39 6.06 12.78
N SER A 63 -7.43 5.02 11.95
CA SER A 63 -8.50 4.03 11.94
C SER A 63 -8.34 2.96 13.03
N LEU A 64 -7.13 2.82 13.59
CA LEU A 64 -6.78 1.83 14.61
C LEU A 64 -6.42 2.48 15.97
N SER A 65 -6.81 3.72 16.21
CA SER A 65 -6.39 4.49 17.39
C SER A 65 -7.44 4.66 18.49
N ALA A 66 -8.67 4.15 18.30
CA ALA A 66 -9.72 4.26 19.32
C ALA A 66 -9.36 3.41 20.56
N LEU A 67 -9.52 4.00 21.75
CA LEU A 67 -9.18 3.39 23.04
C LEU A 67 -10.39 2.86 23.81
N ASP A 68 -11.59 3.24 23.39
CA ASP A 68 -12.87 2.89 23.97
C ASP A 68 -13.53 1.68 23.28
N GLN A 69 -12.85 1.12 22.28
CA GLN A 69 -13.35 0.00 21.47
C GLN A 69 -12.28 -1.09 21.37
N ALA A 70 -12.73 -2.34 21.30
CA ALA A 70 -11.84 -3.46 21.02
C ALA A 70 -11.52 -3.48 19.51
N LEU A 71 -10.30 -3.08 19.16
CA LEU A 71 -9.79 -3.10 17.79
C LEU A 71 -8.83 -4.26 17.58
N SER A 72 -8.83 -4.81 16.37
CA SER A 72 -7.84 -5.82 15.98
C SER A 72 -6.48 -5.16 15.77
N ALA A 73 -5.44 -5.80 16.31
CA ALA A 73 -4.06 -5.38 16.12
C ALA A 73 -3.68 -5.28 14.63
N PRO A 74 -2.86 -4.29 14.23
CA PRO A 74 -2.34 -4.20 12.89
C PRO A 74 -1.47 -5.41 12.57
N PHE A 75 -1.57 -5.93 11.34
CA PHE A 75 -0.74 -7.04 10.89
C PHE A 75 0.64 -6.55 10.46
N VAL A 76 1.67 -6.96 11.21
CA VAL A 76 3.08 -6.60 10.97
C VAL A 76 3.89 -7.85 10.75
N THR A 77 4.82 -7.81 9.79
CA THR A 77 5.82 -8.88 9.60
C THR A 77 7.23 -8.30 9.58
N VAL A 78 8.14 -8.98 10.27
CA VAL A 78 9.58 -8.71 10.28
C VAL A 78 10.28 -9.79 9.46
N ASN A 79 11.08 -9.36 8.48
CA ASN A 79 11.78 -10.24 7.54
C ASN A 79 10.87 -11.27 6.83
N GLY A 80 9.58 -10.95 6.68
CA GLY A 80 8.59 -11.80 5.99
C GLY A 80 8.21 -13.10 6.71
N ALA A 81 8.76 -13.38 7.90
CA ALA A 81 8.53 -14.63 8.62
C ALA A 81 8.10 -14.45 10.07
N GLN A 82 8.49 -13.35 10.72
CA GLN A 82 8.18 -13.10 12.12
C GLN A 82 6.98 -12.17 12.24
N ALA A 83 5.97 -12.55 13.02
CA ALA A 83 4.80 -11.72 13.30
C ALA A 83 4.83 -11.31 14.78
N PRO A 84 5.43 -10.17 15.14
CA PRO A 84 5.48 -9.75 16.52
C PRO A 84 4.08 -9.39 17.03
N VAL A 85 3.85 -9.61 18.33
CA VAL A 85 2.60 -9.19 18.98
C VAL A 85 2.61 -7.67 19.10
N MET A 86 1.61 -7.02 18.51
CA MET A 86 1.40 -5.58 18.65
C MET A 86 0.53 -5.31 19.88
N VAL A 87 0.90 -4.30 20.66
CA VAL A 87 0.14 -3.85 21.85
C VAL A 87 -0.26 -2.39 21.66
N GLN A 88 -1.53 -2.07 21.92
CA GLN A 88 -2.02 -0.70 21.87
C GLN A 88 -1.62 0.04 23.16
N ALA A 89 -1.05 1.23 23.02
CA ALA A 89 -0.75 2.12 24.13
C ALA A 89 -1.86 3.16 24.33
N VAL A 90 -1.80 3.87 25.46
CA VAL A 90 -2.79 4.89 25.87
C VAL A 90 -2.79 6.15 25.00
N ASP A 91 -1.85 6.27 24.07
CA ASP A 91 -1.78 7.34 23.07
C ASP A 91 -2.46 6.94 21.74
N GLY A 92 -3.10 5.77 21.69
CA GLY A 92 -3.77 5.24 20.51
C GLY A 92 -2.84 4.59 19.48
N ASN A 93 -1.52 4.54 19.73
CA ASN A 93 -0.57 3.90 18.82
C ASN A 93 -0.34 2.44 19.20
N TRP A 94 0.08 1.63 18.21
CA TRP A 94 0.44 0.24 18.41
C TRP A 94 1.94 0.04 18.38
N TYR A 95 2.45 -0.78 19.30
CA TYR A 95 3.87 -0.99 19.53
C TYR A 95 4.23 -2.47 19.51
N ALA A 96 5.38 -2.78 18.92
CA ALA A 96 6.07 -4.05 19.08
C ALA A 96 7.58 -3.84 19.24
N TYR A 97 8.23 -4.75 19.95
CA TYR A 97 9.67 -4.75 20.18
C TYR A 97 10.27 -6.06 19.70
N VAL A 98 11.31 -5.98 18.88
CA VAL A 98 12.00 -7.15 18.33
C VAL A 98 13.49 -7.02 18.60
N ALA A 99 14.09 -8.11 19.08
CA ALA A 99 15.52 -8.19 19.36
C ALA A 99 16.07 -9.53 18.86
N ASP A 100 17.38 -9.59 18.63
CA ASP A 100 18.06 -10.84 18.33
C ASP A 100 18.24 -11.65 19.62
N LEU A 101 17.58 -12.81 19.68
CA LEU A 101 17.62 -13.69 20.84
C LEU A 101 19.07 -14.11 21.21
N SER A 102 19.96 -14.27 20.22
CA SER A 102 21.35 -14.64 20.47
C SER A 102 22.13 -13.56 21.23
N GLN A 103 21.76 -12.29 21.06
CA GLN A 103 22.36 -11.16 21.75
C GLN A 103 21.70 -10.93 23.12
N VAL A 104 20.39 -11.17 23.23
CA VAL A 104 19.66 -11.01 24.50
C VAL A 104 20.12 -12.03 25.55
N VAL A 105 20.26 -13.30 25.18
CA VAL A 105 20.69 -14.35 26.12
C VAL A 105 22.16 -14.18 26.52
N ALA A 106 23.00 -13.64 25.64
CA ALA A 106 24.41 -13.38 25.94
C ALA A 106 24.63 -12.18 26.89
N ALA A 107 23.60 -11.38 27.15
CA ALA A 107 23.65 -10.20 28.01
C ALA A 107 23.19 -10.47 29.46
N GLU A 108 22.66 -11.67 29.77
CA GLU A 108 22.39 -12.15 31.14
C GLU A 108 23.61 -12.85 31.76
#